data_AF-A0A952S1R0-F1
#
_entry.id   AF-A0A952S1R0-F1
#
_cell.length_a   1.000
_cell.length_b   1.000
_cell.length_c   1.000
_cell.angle_alpha   90.00
_cell.angle_beta   90.00
_cell.angle_gamma   90.00
#
_symmetry.space_group_name_H-M   'P 1'
#
loop_
_entity.id
_entity.type
_entity.pdbx_description
1 polymer ?
#
loop_
_entity_poly.entity_id
_entity_poly.type
_entity_poly.pdbx_seq_one_letter_code
_entity_poly.pdbx_strand_id
1 'polypeptide(L)'
;MRVISLNQVLSVAFTATAFAQGVFAQTDSNFETTFQVRQRAASLVLREQEIRRIDDASARCFLRAKIAEFMFENRVEELRETASSMADRCLSEVKSSPDEFSANRRKLWNDYFIRLVDNHDKEAALRLRRLYGDPADNDKDRGGSVPISSNVDTTVSRVLVELRQGRLPNNLHEIFSSFPPSEDVQANRLLAGLADYLLATRGVESTEGIVEIFGRFFLEDSVPEQTRLKYFDFILREGMNGLTAPRQQTSFRSFYDALRIALPSMERYQPELVPRALGLIKAMESKLSTKERNLREAFKAIDESEDKTEQAITEAKNASDKDNARMLWRYAFQIALAERKFD
;
A
#
# COMPACT_ATOMS: atom_id res chain seq x y z
N MET A 1 -37.96 7.12 -2.82
CA MET A 1 -36.57 6.62 -2.91
C MET A 1 -35.73 7.76 -3.48
N ARG A 2 -34.95 8.46 -2.64
CA ARG A 2 -34.11 9.58 -3.09
C ARG A 2 -32.71 9.01 -3.37
N VAL A 3 -32.32 9.00 -4.65
CA VAL A 3 -30.94 8.73 -5.09
C VAL A 3 -30.10 9.91 -4.64
N ILE A 4 -29.17 9.69 -3.71
CA ILE A 4 -28.22 10.70 -3.29
C ILE A 4 -27.05 10.66 -4.28
N SER A 5 -26.74 11.80 -4.90
CA SER A 5 -25.68 11.95 -5.92
C SER A 5 -24.28 11.80 -5.30
N LEU A 6 -23.34 11.21 -6.05
CA LEU A 6 -21.91 11.03 -5.75
C LEU A 6 -21.23 12.29 -5.15
N ASN A 7 -21.70 13.49 -5.50
CA ASN A 7 -21.23 14.78 -4.95
C ASN A 7 -21.39 14.90 -3.43
N GLN A 8 -22.37 14.21 -2.81
CA GLN A 8 -22.53 14.20 -1.35
C GLN A 8 -21.60 13.19 -0.66
N VAL A 9 -21.07 12.19 -1.36
CA VAL A 9 -20.03 11.28 -0.84
C VAL A 9 -18.65 11.96 -0.90
N LEU A 10 -18.45 12.82 -1.90
CA LEU A 10 -17.20 13.56 -2.10
C LEU A 10 -17.01 14.70 -1.09
N SER A 11 -18.07 15.44 -0.72
CA SER A 11 -18.00 16.50 0.31
C SER A 11 -17.59 15.99 1.72
N VAL A 12 -17.84 14.70 1.97
CA VAL A 12 -17.54 13.98 3.23
C VAL A 12 -16.08 13.54 3.30
N ALA A 13 -15.50 13.14 2.17
CA ALA A 13 -14.07 12.84 2.10
C ALA A 13 -13.21 14.12 2.14
N PHE A 14 -13.82 15.25 1.77
CA PHE A 14 -13.17 16.53 1.54
C PHE A 14 -12.67 17.25 2.79
N THR A 15 -13.52 17.40 3.80
CA THR A 15 -13.15 18.21 4.98
C THR A 15 -12.26 17.40 5.94
N ALA A 16 -12.16 16.07 5.73
CA ALA A 16 -11.21 15.22 6.43
C ALA A 16 -9.76 15.43 5.96
N THR A 17 -9.57 15.73 4.67
CA THR A 17 -8.26 15.77 4.01
C THR A 17 -7.78 17.20 3.68
N ALA A 18 -8.67 18.14 3.37
CA ALA A 18 -8.29 19.49 2.95
C ALA A 18 -7.67 20.40 4.04
N PHE A 19 -7.88 20.12 5.33
CA PHE A 19 -7.31 20.96 6.42
C PHE A 19 -5.97 20.45 6.97
N ALA A 20 -5.31 19.53 6.27
CA ALA A 20 -3.99 19.03 6.68
C ALA A 20 -2.82 19.98 6.41
N GLN A 21 -3.00 21.01 5.58
CA GLN A 21 -1.86 21.81 5.11
C GLN A 21 -2.24 23.28 4.88
N GLY A 22 -2.17 24.10 5.93
CA GLY A 22 -2.21 25.57 5.84
C GLY A 22 -1.65 26.24 7.11
N VAL A 23 -0.45 26.81 7.01
CA VAL A 23 0.26 27.63 8.02
C VAL A 23 -0.10 29.11 7.73
N PHE A 24 -0.53 29.99 8.65
CA PHE A 24 0.28 30.79 9.58
C PHE A 24 -0.62 31.72 10.44
N ALA A 25 -0.30 31.89 11.73
CA ALA A 25 0.00 33.19 12.37
C ALA A 25 0.48 32.94 13.82
N GLN A 26 1.52 33.63 14.26
CA GLN A 26 2.18 33.44 15.55
C GLN A 26 1.33 33.96 16.73
N THR A 27 0.89 33.07 17.62
CA THR A 27 0.74 33.32 19.08
C THR A 27 0.60 31.99 19.83
N ASP A 28 1.50 31.70 20.78
CA ASP A 28 1.56 30.47 21.61
C ASP A 28 1.37 29.12 20.87
N SER A 29 2.39 28.79 20.05
CA SER A 29 2.38 27.75 19.01
C SER A 29 2.06 26.31 19.43
N ASN A 30 2.20 25.94 20.71
CA ASN A 30 1.90 24.58 21.15
C ASN A 30 0.43 24.39 21.57
N PHE A 31 -0.22 25.46 22.03
CA PHE A 31 -1.62 25.39 22.44
C PHE A 31 -2.55 25.47 21.21
N GLU A 32 -2.20 26.34 20.26
CA GLU A 32 -2.99 26.57 19.05
C GLU A 32 -2.98 25.35 18.11
N THR A 33 -1.84 24.67 17.97
CA THR A 33 -1.72 23.40 17.22
C THR A 33 -2.46 22.26 17.88
N THR A 34 -2.38 22.13 19.21
CA THR A 34 -3.12 21.09 19.96
C THR A 34 -4.62 21.30 19.87
N PHE A 35 -5.10 22.54 19.98
CA PHE A 35 -6.51 22.89 19.86
C PHE A 35 -7.04 22.61 18.44
N GLN A 36 -6.31 23.01 17.40
CA GLN A 36 -6.67 22.74 16.00
C GLN A 36 -6.72 21.24 15.69
N VAL A 37 -5.74 20.47 16.19
CA VAL A 37 -5.72 19.01 16.04
C VAL A 37 -6.93 18.36 16.71
N ARG A 38 -7.30 18.80 17.92
CA ARG A 38 -8.49 18.33 18.64
C ARG A 38 -9.78 18.68 17.90
N GLN A 39 -9.92 19.94 17.48
CA GLN A 39 -11.08 20.39 16.70
C GLN A 39 -11.22 19.61 15.40
N ARG A 40 -10.10 19.32 14.75
CA ARG A 40 -10.05 18.50 13.54
C ARG A 40 -10.47 17.06 13.83
N ALA A 41 -9.93 16.42 14.85
CA ALA A 41 -10.32 15.07 15.25
C ALA A 41 -11.83 15.00 15.56
N ALA A 42 -12.38 15.97 16.30
CA ALA A 42 -13.81 16.07 16.56
C ALA A 42 -14.63 16.21 15.27
N SER A 43 -14.19 17.04 14.32
CA SER A 43 -14.86 17.20 13.02
C SER A 43 -14.88 15.91 12.19
N LEU A 44 -13.81 15.10 12.27
CA LEU A 44 -13.72 13.81 11.60
C LEU A 44 -14.69 12.80 12.20
N VAL A 45 -14.84 12.79 13.53
CA VAL A 45 -15.79 11.92 14.23
C VAL A 45 -17.24 12.21 13.80
N LEU A 46 -17.59 13.48 13.58
CA LEU A 46 -18.92 13.86 13.11
C LEU A 46 -19.27 13.30 11.72
N ARG A 47 -18.26 12.99 10.89
CA ARG A 47 -18.43 12.41 9.54
C ARG A 47 -18.82 10.94 9.55
N GLU A 48 -18.79 10.28 10.71
CA GLU A 48 -19.18 8.88 10.81
C GLU A 48 -20.62 8.63 10.32
N GLN A 49 -21.54 9.59 10.49
CA GLN A 49 -22.89 9.47 9.93
C GLN A 49 -22.91 9.41 8.40
N GLU A 50 -21.96 10.11 7.78
CA GLU A 50 -21.84 10.22 6.34
C GLU A 50 -21.10 8.98 5.78
N ILE A 51 -20.08 8.50 6.49
CA ILE A 51 -19.40 7.23 6.18
C ILE A 51 -20.40 6.07 6.13
N ARG A 52 -21.36 6.01 7.08
CA ARG A 52 -22.41 4.98 7.10
C ARG A 52 -23.30 4.96 5.86
N ARG A 53 -23.36 6.04 5.08
CA ARG A 53 -24.19 6.14 3.86
C ARG A 53 -23.47 5.67 2.60
N ILE A 54 -22.17 5.38 2.66
CA ILE A 54 -21.41 4.84 1.54
C ILE A 54 -21.84 3.39 1.34
N ASP A 55 -22.10 2.96 0.11
CA ASP A 55 -22.59 1.60 -0.16
C ASP A 55 -21.49 0.52 -0.05
N ASP A 56 -20.22 0.86 -0.29
CA ASP A 56 -19.06 -0.05 -0.24
C ASP A 56 -18.47 -0.18 1.18
N ALA A 57 -18.57 -1.38 1.77
CA ALA A 57 -18.06 -1.69 3.12
C ALA A 57 -16.55 -1.52 3.24
N SER A 58 -15.80 -1.86 2.19
CA SER A 58 -14.35 -1.70 2.17
C SER A 58 -13.94 -0.23 2.19
N ALA A 59 -14.70 0.64 1.51
CA ALA A 59 -14.52 2.08 1.55
C ALA A 59 -14.86 2.67 2.92
N ARG A 60 -15.96 2.21 3.55
CA ARG A 60 -16.31 2.60 4.94
C ARG A 60 -15.20 2.26 5.93
N CYS A 61 -14.70 1.03 5.86
CA CYS A 61 -13.58 0.55 6.66
C CYS A 61 -12.30 1.37 6.47
N PHE A 62 -11.94 1.68 5.22
CA PHE A 62 -10.78 2.51 4.93
C PHE A 62 -10.88 3.91 5.52
N LEU A 63 -12.04 4.57 5.41
CA LEU A 63 -12.22 5.90 6.00
C LEU A 63 -12.12 5.86 7.53
N ARG A 64 -12.70 4.84 8.17
CA ARG A 64 -12.57 4.64 9.63
C ARG A 64 -11.13 4.38 10.06
N ALA A 65 -10.37 3.61 9.28
CA ALA A 65 -8.94 3.41 9.52
C ALA A 65 -8.19 4.74 9.55
N LYS A 66 -8.38 5.57 8.52
CA LYS A 66 -7.67 6.86 8.42
C LYS A 66 -8.06 7.84 9.51
N ILE A 67 -9.32 7.84 9.94
CA ILE A 67 -9.74 8.69 11.06
C ILE A 67 -9.16 8.17 12.39
N ALA A 68 -9.18 6.86 12.64
CA ALA A 68 -8.60 6.27 13.85
C ALA A 68 -7.07 6.49 13.91
N GLU A 69 -6.37 6.25 12.80
CA GLU A 69 -4.93 6.49 12.64
C GLU A 69 -4.58 7.95 12.94
N PHE A 70 -5.31 8.91 12.36
CA PHE A 70 -5.12 10.33 12.67
C PHE A 70 -5.26 10.63 14.17
N MET A 71 -6.31 10.11 14.83
CA MET A 71 -6.53 10.34 16.26
C MET A 71 -5.41 9.76 17.12
N PHE A 72 -4.93 8.57 16.77
CA PHE A 72 -3.86 7.87 17.48
C PHE A 72 -2.48 8.51 17.28
N GLU A 73 -2.11 8.83 16.04
CA GLU A 73 -0.83 9.49 15.71
C GLU A 73 -0.71 10.85 16.38
N ASN A 74 -1.81 11.60 16.45
CA ASN A 74 -1.85 12.93 17.06
C ASN A 74 -2.14 12.90 18.57
N ARG A 75 -2.24 11.71 19.19
CA ARG A 75 -2.43 11.52 20.63
C ARG A 75 -3.62 12.31 21.20
N VAL A 76 -4.75 12.30 20.49
CA VAL A 76 -5.98 12.99 20.92
C VAL A 76 -6.70 12.15 21.97
N GLU A 77 -6.23 12.22 23.22
CA GLU A 77 -6.60 11.26 24.26
C GLU A 77 -8.10 11.20 24.60
N GLU A 78 -8.78 12.34 24.53
CA GLU A 78 -10.23 12.45 24.74
C GLU A 78 -11.06 11.69 23.69
N LEU A 79 -10.47 11.35 22.54
CA LEU A 79 -11.12 10.61 21.46
C LEU A 79 -10.55 9.19 21.27
N ARG A 80 -9.66 8.72 22.15
CA ARG A 80 -9.07 7.38 22.06
C ARG A 80 -10.12 6.27 22.02
N GLU A 81 -11.14 6.33 22.88
CA GLU A 81 -12.24 5.37 22.86
C GLU A 81 -13.04 5.42 21.55
N THR A 82 -13.17 6.61 20.96
CA THR A 82 -13.85 6.79 19.68
C THR A 82 -13.05 6.16 18.54
N ALA A 83 -11.73 6.34 18.52
CA ALA A 83 -10.84 5.69 17.56
C ALA A 83 -10.91 4.15 17.67
N SER A 84 -10.89 3.63 18.90
CA SER A 84 -11.09 2.19 19.16
C SER A 84 -12.49 1.70 18.71
N SER A 85 -13.54 2.50 18.90
CA SER A 85 -14.90 2.16 18.42
C SER A 85 -14.98 2.15 16.89
N MET A 86 -14.23 3.01 16.20
CA MET A 86 -14.17 2.98 14.74
C MET A 86 -13.53 1.70 14.20
N ALA A 87 -12.47 1.22 14.88
CA ALA A 87 -11.86 -0.08 14.60
C ALA A 87 -12.86 -1.23 14.81
N ASP A 88 -13.53 -1.26 15.97
CA ASP A 88 -14.56 -2.27 16.28
C ASP A 88 -15.67 -2.33 15.22
N ARG A 89 -16.19 -1.17 14.81
CA ARG A 89 -17.24 -1.08 13.77
C ARG A 89 -16.78 -1.62 12.43
N CYS A 90 -15.56 -1.29 12.01
CA CYS A 90 -15.04 -1.86 10.77
C CYS A 90 -14.87 -3.37 10.88
N LEU A 91 -14.31 -3.88 11.98
CA LEU A 91 -14.13 -5.33 12.18
C LEU A 91 -15.47 -6.07 12.20
N SER A 92 -16.48 -5.49 12.84
CA SER A 92 -17.86 -5.98 12.80
C SER A 92 -18.39 -6.05 11.37
N GLU A 93 -18.13 -5.02 10.57
CA GLU A 93 -18.59 -4.92 9.18
C GLU A 93 -17.85 -5.88 8.24
N VAL A 94 -16.53 -6.07 8.42
CA VAL A 94 -15.73 -7.08 7.74
C VAL A 94 -16.28 -8.49 8.00
N LYS A 95 -16.76 -8.74 9.23
CA LYS A 95 -17.38 -10.00 9.64
C LYS A 95 -18.79 -10.17 9.08
N SER A 96 -19.59 -9.10 9.04
CA SER A 96 -20.99 -9.17 8.59
C SER A 96 -21.17 -9.13 7.08
N SER A 97 -20.18 -8.62 6.32
CA SER A 97 -20.25 -8.46 4.86
C SER A 97 -19.19 -9.29 4.11
N PRO A 98 -19.15 -10.63 4.25
CA PRO A 98 -18.08 -11.46 3.71
C PRO A 98 -17.96 -11.41 2.18
N ASP A 99 -19.02 -11.04 1.46
CA ASP A 99 -19.01 -10.95 0.00
C ASP A 99 -18.29 -9.70 -0.54
N GLU A 100 -18.16 -8.65 0.29
CA GLU A 100 -17.48 -7.41 -0.07
C GLU A 100 -15.97 -7.45 0.24
N PHE A 101 -15.53 -8.45 1.01
CA PHE A 101 -14.13 -8.64 1.39
C PHE A 101 -13.66 -10.05 1.02
N SER A 102 -12.64 -10.16 0.15
CA SER A 102 -11.98 -11.45 -0.07
C SER A 102 -11.37 -11.99 1.24
N ALA A 103 -11.21 -13.32 1.35
CA ALA A 103 -10.68 -13.95 2.56
C ALA A 103 -9.34 -13.35 3.02
N ASN A 104 -8.43 -13.10 2.08
CA ASN A 104 -7.14 -12.45 2.35
C ASN A 104 -7.33 -11.01 2.84
N ARG A 105 -8.27 -10.24 2.26
CA ARG A 105 -8.55 -8.87 2.71
C ARG A 105 -9.17 -8.85 4.11
N ARG A 106 -10.03 -9.81 4.45
CA ARG A 106 -10.60 -9.91 5.80
C ARG A 106 -9.49 -10.09 6.85
N LYS A 107 -8.57 -11.02 6.59
CA LYS A 107 -7.40 -11.21 7.46
C LYS A 107 -6.56 -9.94 7.59
N LEU A 108 -6.23 -9.31 6.47
CA LEU A 108 -5.44 -8.08 6.45
C LEU A 108 -6.11 -6.94 7.24
N TRP A 109 -7.42 -6.74 7.07
CA TRP A 109 -8.17 -5.73 7.83
C TRP A 109 -8.21 -6.05 9.33
N ASN A 110 -8.42 -7.32 9.70
CA ASN A 110 -8.38 -7.76 11.09
C ASN A 110 -7.02 -7.45 11.73
N ASP A 111 -5.94 -7.88 11.10
CA ASP A 111 -4.58 -7.70 11.59
C ASP A 111 -4.19 -6.21 11.64
N TYR A 112 -4.61 -5.42 10.65
CA TYR A 112 -4.33 -3.98 10.61
C TYR A 112 -5.01 -3.25 11.77
N PHE A 113 -6.32 -3.40 11.95
CA PHE A 113 -7.05 -2.67 12.99
C PHE A 113 -6.68 -3.11 14.40
N ILE A 114 -6.48 -4.41 14.61
CA ILE A 114 -6.01 -4.92 15.90
C ILE A 114 -4.63 -4.33 16.22
N ARG A 115 -3.68 -4.31 15.27
CA ARG A 115 -2.36 -3.70 15.47
C ARG A 115 -2.44 -2.19 15.70
N LEU A 116 -3.28 -1.50 14.93
CA LEU A 116 -3.50 -0.07 15.07
C LEU A 116 -3.97 0.26 16.50
N VAL A 117 -4.96 -0.47 17.02
CA VAL A 117 -5.43 -0.27 18.41
C VAL A 117 -4.39 -0.74 19.42
N ASP A 118 -3.68 -1.85 19.18
CA ASP A 118 -2.68 -2.40 20.10
C ASP A 118 -1.51 -1.45 20.38
N ASN A 119 -1.19 -0.57 19.44
CA ASN A 119 -0.14 0.43 19.63
C ASN A 119 -0.53 1.54 20.62
N HIS A 120 -1.83 1.71 20.93
CA HIS A 120 -2.34 2.85 21.70
C HIS A 120 -3.25 2.46 22.88
N ASP A 121 -3.96 1.33 22.80
CA ASP A 121 -4.88 0.82 23.82
C ASP A 121 -4.83 -0.72 23.85
N LYS A 122 -3.96 -1.27 24.70
CA LYS A 122 -3.74 -2.71 24.86
C LYS A 122 -5.01 -3.45 25.28
N GLU A 123 -5.83 -2.86 26.15
CA GLU A 123 -7.04 -3.51 26.63
C GLU A 123 -8.10 -3.59 25.53
N ALA A 124 -8.28 -2.50 24.76
CA ALA A 124 -9.17 -2.52 23.60
C ALA A 124 -8.69 -3.53 22.55
N ALA A 125 -7.39 -3.58 22.26
CA ALA A 125 -6.85 -4.54 21.30
C ALA A 125 -7.07 -5.99 21.73
N LEU A 126 -6.90 -6.31 23.02
CA LEU A 126 -7.21 -7.63 23.56
C LEU A 126 -8.70 -7.99 23.41
N ARG A 127 -9.60 -7.02 23.64
CA ARG A 127 -11.03 -7.23 23.39
C ARG A 127 -11.30 -7.52 21.90
N LEU A 128 -10.71 -6.74 20.99
CA LEU A 128 -10.87 -6.92 19.55
C LEU A 128 -10.31 -8.27 19.07
N ARG A 129 -9.14 -8.69 19.56
CA ARG A 129 -8.56 -10.02 19.27
C ARG A 129 -9.50 -11.16 19.67
N ARG A 130 -10.15 -11.06 20.84
CA ARG A 130 -11.13 -12.07 21.28
C ARG A 130 -12.38 -12.14 20.40
N LEU A 131 -12.83 -10.99 19.88
CA LEU A 131 -14.09 -10.90 19.12
C LEU A 131 -13.91 -11.24 17.63
N TYR A 132 -12.75 -10.89 17.06
CA TYR A 132 -12.50 -10.88 15.62
C TYR A 132 -11.21 -11.60 15.20
N GLY A 133 -10.30 -11.89 16.13
CA GLY A 133 -9.07 -12.62 15.85
C GLY A 133 -9.31 -14.09 15.52
N ASP A 134 -8.34 -14.69 14.83
CA ASP A 134 -8.38 -16.11 14.48
C ASP A 134 -8.16 -16.95 15.76
N PRO A 135 -9.01 -17.96 16.05
CA PRO A 135 -8.83 -18.83 17.21
C PRO A 135 -7.45 -19.48 17.28
N ALA A 136 -6.81 -19.70 16.12
CA ALA A 136 -5.47 -20.28 16.02
C ALA A 136 -4.32 -19.32 16.42
N ASP A 137 -4.58 -18.01 16.44
CA ASP A 137 -3.59 -16.99 16.84
C ASP A 137 -3.67 -16.62 18.32
N ASN A 138 -4.80 -16.87 18.98
CA ASN A 138 -4.99 -16.59 20.42
C ASN A 138 -4.03 -17.37 21.34
N ASP A 139 -3.45 -18.48 20.88
CA ASP A 139 -2.45 -19.28 21.62
C ASP A 139 -0.99 -18.96 21.25
N LYS A 140 -0.75 -18.20 20.17
CA LYS A 140 0.62 -17.88 19.70
C LYS A 140 1.17 -16.55 20.20
N ASP A 141 0.33 -15.70 20.78
CA ASP A 141 0.68 -14.34 21.20
C ASP A 141 1.43 -14.20 22.55
N ARG A 142 1.96 -15.29 23.11
CA ARG A 142 3.05 -15.19 24.11
C ARG A 142 4.44 -15.11 23.47
N GLY A 143 4.57 -15.39 22.18
CA GLY A 143 5.75 -15.07 21.39
C GLY A 143 5.57 -13.69 20.79
N GLY A 144 6.08 -12.66 21.48
CA GLY A 144 6.03 -11.29 20.98
C GLY A 144 6.45 -11.23 19.52
N SER A 145 5.63 -10.61 18.69
CA SER A 145 6.13 -9.85 17.56
C SER A 145 7.17 -8.90 18.13
N VAL A 146 8.44 -9.32 18.09
CA VAL A 146 9.55 -8.47 18.47
C VAL A 146 9.40 -7.22 17.61
N PRO A 147 9.16 -6.04 18.20
CA PRO A 147 9.25 -4.82 17.43
C PRO A 147 10.67 -4.80 16.87
N ILE A 148 10.79 -4.82 15.53
CA ILE A 148 12.08 -4.89 14.82
C ILE A 148 13.02 -3.76 15.29
N SER A 149 12.46 -2.70 15.88
CA SER A 149 13.14 -1.54 16.44
C SER A 149 14.17 -1.82 17.55
N SER A 150 14.23 -3.01 18.16
CA SER A 150 15.23 -3.27 19.22
C SER A 150 16.49 -3.99 18.77
N ASN A 151 16.53 -4.63 17.59
CA ASN A 151 17.75 -5.29 17.09
C ASN A 151 17.72 -5.58 15.58
N VAL A 152 17.87 -4.52 14.78
CA VAL A 152 17.87 -4.58 13.32
C VAL A 152 18.95 -5.53 12.78
N ASP A 153 20.17 -5.46 13.31
CA ASP A 153 21.28 -6.31 12.87
C ASP A 153 21.03 -7.81 13.06
N THR A 154 20.38 -8.18 14.17
CA THR A 154 20.00 -9.58 14.41
C THR A 154 18.93 -10.04 13.42
N THR A 155 17.97 -9.17 13.12
CA THR A 155 16.91 -9.45 12.14
C THR A 155 17.49 -9.65 10.75
N VAL A 156 18.35 -8.73 10.30
CA VAL A 156 19.05 -8.83 9.01
C VAL A 156 19.90 -10.09 8.93
N SER A 157 20.68 -10.38 9.97
CA SER A 157 21.54 -11.56 10.01
C SER A 157 20.74 -12.86 9.91
N ARG A 158 19.61 -12.95 10.64
CA ARG A 158 18.69 -14.10 10.55
C ARG A 158 18.15 -14.28 9.13
N VAL A 159 17.65 -13.21 8.52
CA VAL A 159 17.10 -13.30 7.15
C VAL A 159 18.18 -13.70 6.15
N LEU A 160 19.39 -13.13 6.24
CA LEU A 160 20.49 -13.49 5.35
C LEU A 160 20.86 -14.98 5.48
N VAL A 161 20.76 -15.57 6.68
CA VAL A 161 20.96 -17.01 6.89
C VAL A 161 19.85 -17.82 6.20
N GLU A 162 18.58 -17.42 6.36
CA GLU A 162 17.45 -18.11 5.70
C GLU A 162 17.57 -18.06 4.17
N LEU A 163 17.91 -16.90 3.61
CA LEU A 163 18.12 -16.72 2.16
C LEU A 163 19.25 -17.61 1.64
N ARG A 164 20.37 -17.71 2.35
CA ARG A 164 21.49 -18.62 2.00
C ARG A 164 21.10 -20.10 2.06
N GLN A 165 20.12 -20.45 2.90
CA GLN A 165 19.56 -21.80 2.99
C GLN A 165 18.48 -22.07 1.92
N GLY A 166 18.23 -21.11 1.03
CA GLY A 166 17.24 -21.25 -0.03
C GLY A 166 15.81 -20.98 0.44
N ARG A 167 15.61 -20.35 1.60
CA ARG A 167 14.28 -20.05 2.16
C ARG A 167 13.99 -18.56 2.09
N LEU A 168 12.82 -18.21 1.56
CA LEU A 168 12.33 -16.83 1.54
C LEU A 168 11.45 -16.59 2.78
N PRO A 169 11.78 -15.61 3.65
CA PRO A 169 10.92 -15.27 4.78
C PRO A 169 9.55 -14.73 4.33
N ASN A 170 8.48 -15.19 4.98
CA ASN A 170 7.11 -14.78 4.63
C ASN A 170 6.78 -13.32 4.97
N ASN A 171 7.54 -12.70 5.89
CA ASN A 171 7.33 -11.33 6.37
C ASN A 171 8.36 -10.34 5.80
N LEU A 172 8.95 -10.64 4.65
CA LEU A 172 10.00 -9.82 4.03
C LEU A 172 9.57 -8.36 3.83
N HIS A 173 8.32 -8.14 3.41
CA HIS A 173 7.77 -6.79 3.20
C HIS A 173 7.69 -5.99 4.49
N GLU A 174 7.24 -6.61 5.59
CA GLU A 174 7.19 -5.96 6.91
C GLU A 174 8.60 -5.63 7.41
N ILE A 175 9.56 -6.52 7.18
CA ILE A 175 10.97 -6.29 7.53
C ILE A 175 11.51 -5.09 6.75
N PHE A 176 11.32 -5.04 5.44
CA PHE A 176 11.77 -3.90 4.63
C PHE A 176 11.08 -2.58 4.99
N SER A 177 9.77 -2.63 5.27
CA SER A 177 9.00 -1.46 5.67
C SER A 177 9.36 -0.94 7.07
N SER A 178 10.05 -1.74 7.88
CA SER A 178 10.47 -1.37 9.22
C SER A 178 11.84 -0.71 9.31
N PHE A 179 12.63 -0.69 8.22
CA PHE A 179 13.91 0.02 8.23
C PHE A 179 13.64 1.53 8.23
N PRO A 180 14.15 2.27 9.23
CA PRO A 180 14.12 3.71 9.18
C PRO A 180 15.00 4.23 8.02
N PRO A 181 14.70 5.41 7.44
CA PRO A 181 15.50 6.02 6.38
C PRO A 181 16.99 6.27 6.74
N SER A 182 17.37 6.12 8.01
CA SER A 182 18.74 6.29 8.50
C SER A 182 19.59 5.00 8.49
N GLU A 183 19.01 3.85 8.14
CA GLU A 183 19.66 2.53 8.20
C GLU A 183 19.95 1.91 6.82
N ASP A 184 20.30 2.77 5.85
CA ASP A 184 20.62 2.40 4.46
C ASP A 184 21.61 1.23 4.34
N VAL A 185 22.58 1.11 5.27
CA VAL A 185 23.57 0.02 5.22
C VAL A 185 22.92 -1.35 5.43
N GLN A 186 21.97 -1.46 6.36
CA GLN A 186 21.38 -2.75 6.70
C GLN A 186 20.29 -3.16 5.71
N ALA A 187 19.52 -2.18 5.24
CA ALA A 187 18.64 -2.36 4.09
C ALA A 187 19.47 -2.83 2.87
N ASN A 188 20.56 -2.15 2.51
CA ASN A 188 21.41 -2.52 1.38
C ASN A 188 22.01 -3.92 1.50
N ARG A 189 22.44 -4.34 2.70
CA ARG A 189 22.93 -5.71 2.94
C ARG A 189 21.82 -6.74 2.71
N LEU A 190 20.61 -6.45 3.16
CA LEU A 190 19.46 -7.31 2.96
C LEU A 190 19.06 -7.40 1.49
N LEU A 191 19.03 -6.25 0.78
CA LEU A 191 18.80 -6.18 -0.67
C LEU A 191 19.83 -7.02 -1.42
N ALA A 192 21.12 -6.88 -1.09
CA ALA A 192 22.18 -7.67 -1.72
C ALA A 192 21.98 -9.18 -1.53
N GLY A 193 21.68 -9.63 -0.30
CA GLY A 193 21.43 -11.04 -0.03
C GLY A 193 20.17 -11.57 -0.71
N LEU A 194 19.12 -10.75 -0.81
CA LEU A 194 17.90 -11.10 -1.54
C LEU A 194 18.16 -11.23 -3.03
N ALA A 195 18.91 -10.32 -3.63
CA ALA A 195 19.29 -10.39 -5.04
C ALA A 195 20.10 -11.67 -5.34
N ASP A 196 21.04 -12.04 -4.48
CA ASP A 196 21.81 -13.28 -4.60
C ASP A 196 20.91 -14.52 -4.54
N TYR A 197 19.98 -14.56 -3.59
CA TYR A 197 19.00 -15.63 -3.48
C TYR A 197 18.18 -15.79 -4.76
N LEU A 198 17.62 -14.69 -5.27
CA LEU A 198 16.74 -14.73 -6.43
C LEU A 198 17.47 -15.16 -7.70
N LEU A 199 18.71 -14.71 -7.89
CA LEU A 199 19.52 -15.17 -9.02
C LEU A 199 19.84 -16.66 -8.94
N ALA A 200 20.08 -17.19 -7.73
CA ALA A 200 20.37 -18.60 -7.52
C ALA A 200 19.14 -19.52 -7.69
N THR A 201 17.94 -19.03 -7.36
CA THR A 201 16.70 -19.81 -7.49
C THR A 201 16.12 -19.76 -8.89
N ARG A 202 15.59 -20.91 -9.37
CA ARG A 202 14.84 -20.99 -10.63
C ARG A 202 13.35 -20.85 -10.36
N GLY A 203 12.80 -19.66 -10.59
CA GLY A 203 11.40 -19.34 -10.37
C GLY A 203 11.09 -19.11 -8.89
N VAL A 204 10.25 -18.12 -8.61
CA VAL A 204 9.86 -17.75 -7.25
C VAL A 204 8.36 -17.89 -7.13
N GLU A 205 7.88 -18.59 -6.10
CA GLU A 205 6.46 -18.93 -5.95
C GLU A 205 5.60 -17.73 -5.52
N SER A 206 6.20 -16.71 -4.89
CA SER A 206 5.52 -15.46 -4.49
C SER A 206 6.27 -14.25 -5.05
N THR A 207 5.74 -13.66 -6.11
CA THR A 207 6.45 -12.64 -6.92
C THR A 207 5.96 -11.22 -6.66
N GLU A 208 4.74 -11.04 -6.16
CA GLU A 208 4.13 -9.71 -5.98
C GLU A 208 4.83 -8.89 -4.90
N GLY A 209 5.01 -9.45 -3.70
CA GLY A 209 5.72 -8.75 -2.61
C GLY A 209 7.20 -8.52 -2.93
N ILE A 210 7.82 -9.39 -3.72
CA ILE A 210 9.20 -9.22 -4.19
C ILE A 210 9.25 -8.02 -5.12
N VAL A 211 8.45 -7.99 -6.18
CA VAL A 211 8.43 -6.88 -7.13
C VAL A 211 8.20 -5.54 -6.43
N GLU A 212 7.30 -5.47 -5.44
CA GLU A 212 7.05 -4.24 -4.68
C GLU A 212 8.28 -3.77 -3.89
N ILE A 213 8.91 -4.68 -3.13
CA ILE A 213 10.15 -4.39 -2.40
C ILE A 213 11.24 -3.91 -3.36
N PHE A 214 11.36 -4.56 -4.51
CA PHE A 214 12.37 -4.21 -5.49
C PHE A 214 12.11 -2.85 -6.15
N GLY A 215 10.89 -2.61 -6.62
CA GLY A 215 10.54 -1.33 -7.25
C GLY A 215 10.69 -0.14 -6.30
N ARG A 216 10.45 -0.36 -5.00
CA ARG A 216 10.57 0.68 -3.97
C ARG A 216 12.01 0.93 -3.52
N PHE A 217 12.78 -0.11 -3.24
CA PHE A 217 14.07 0.04 -2.56
C PHE A 217 15.28 -0.09 -3.49
N PHE A 218 15.25 -0.95 -4.52
CA PHE A 218 16.45 -1.21 -5.35
C PHE A 218 16.80 -0.11 -6.33
N LEU A 219 15.83 0.76 -6.64
CA LEU A 219 16.02 1.86 -7.59
C LEU A 219 16.53 3.13 -6.93
N GLU A 220 16.69 3.14 -5.61
CA GLU A 220 17.29 4.27 -4.88
C GLU A 220 18.78 4.41 -5.23
N ASP A 221 19.25 5.67 -5.28
CA ASP A 221 20.64 6.00 -5.61
C ASP A 221 21.63 5.50 -4.53
N SER A 222 21.16 5.26 -3.30
CA SER A 222 21.91 4.71 -2.16
C SER A 222 22.30 3.23 -2.34
N VAL A 223 21.64 2.51 -3.25
CA VAL A 223 21.87 1.08 -3.48
C VAL A 223 23.16 0.87 -4.27
N PRO A 224 24.06 -0.03 -3.84
CA PRO A 224 25.27 -0.37 -4.59
C PRO A 224 24.96 -0.83 -6.00
N GLU A 225 25.73 -0.34 -6.97
CA GLU A 225 25.54 -0.63 -8.40
C GLU A 225 25.43 -2.14 -8.68
N GLN A 226 26.33 -2.95 -8.13
CA GLN A 226 26.32 -4.41 -8.32
C GLN A 226 24.99 -5.05 -7.88
N THR A 227 24.38 -4.55 -6.80
CA THR A 227 23.09 -5.05 -6.30
C THR A 227 21.96 -4.67 -7.26
N ARG A 228 22.03 -3.48 -7.85
CA ARG A 228 21.08 -3.01 -8.87
C ARG A 228 21.19 -3.81 -10.17
N LEU A 229 22.41 -4.11 -10.64
CA LEU A 229 22.64 -4.94 -11.84
C LEU A 229 22.05 -6.34 -11.69
N LYS A 230 22.21 -6.95 -10.49
CA LYS A 230 21.60 -8.26 -10.18
C LYS A 230 20.07 -8.20 -10.25
N TYR A 231 19.47 -7.10 -9.79
CA TYR A 231 18.04 -6.89 -9.92
C TYR A 231 17.59 -6.79 -11.39
N PHE A 232 18.31 -6.01 -12.21
CA PHE A 232 18.00 -5.88 -13.63
C PHE A 232 18.03 -7.23 -14.36
N ASP A 233 19.05 -8.06 -14.10
CA ASP A 233 19.12 -9.41 -14.68
C ASP A 233 17.94 -10.28 -14.21
N PHE A 234 17.60 -10.23 -12.92
CA PHE A 234 16.46 -10.96 -12.37
C PHE A 234 15.15 -10.58 -13.07
N ILE A 235 14.80 -9.30 -13.19
CA ILE A 235 13.52 -8.89 -13.82
C ILE A 235 13.48 -9.18 -15.32
N LEU A 236 14.60 -9.07 -16.03
CA LEU A 236 14.67 -9.46 -17.44
C LEU A 236 14.47 -10.97 -17.62
N ARG A 237 15.08 -11.77 -16.73
CA ARG A 237 14.93 -13.22 -16.73
C ARG A 237 13.49 -13.63 -16.42
N GLU A 238 12.89 -13.06 -15.39
CA GLU A 238 11.51 -13.40 -15.01
C GLU A 238 10.47 -12.86 -16.02
N GLY A 239 10.71 -11.71 -16.65
CA GLY A 239 9.90 -11.24 -17.77
C GLY A 239 9.91 -12.22 -18.94
N MET A 240 11.09 -12.76 -19.28
CA MET A 240 11.23 -13.80 -20.31
C MET A 240 10.56 -15.12 -19.91
N ASN A 241 10.67 -15.52 -18.64
CA ASN A 241 9.96 -16.69 -18.10
C ASN A 241 8.44 -16.51 -18.20
N GLY A 242 7.93 -15.31 -17.87
CA GLY A 242 6.52 -14.97 -17.99
C GLY A 242 5.98 -15.10 -19.43
N LEU A 243 6.82 -14.82 -20.43
CA LEU A 243 6.46 -15.00 -21.85
C LEU A 243 6.41 -16.47 -22.28
N THR A 244 7.28 -17.32 -21.73
CA THR A 244 7.47 -18.71 -22.17
C THR A 244 6.66 -19.72 -21.38
N ALA A 245 6.28 -19.39 -20.14
CA ALA A 245 5.46 -20.24 -19.27
C ALA A 245 4.42 -19.39 -18.51
N PRO A 246 3.31 -18.98 -19.16
CA PRO A 246 2.26 -18.15 -18.56
C PRO A 246 1.38 -18.91 -17.56
N ARG A 247 1.99 -19.71 -16.67
CA ARG A 247 1.30 -20.59 -15.71
C ARG A 247 0.60 -19.81 -14.58
N GLN A 248 0.88 -18.52 -14.40
CA GLN A 248 0.25 -17.65 -13.41
C GLN A 248 0.10 -16.23 -13.97
N GLN A 249 -1.14 -15.75 -14.15
CA GLN A 249 -1.41 -14.40 -14.70
C GLN A 249 -0.92 -13.28 -13.77
N THR A 250 -0.95 -13.49 -12.45
CA THR A 250 -0.56 -12.47 -11.47
C THR A 250 0.93 -12.13 -11.53
N SER A 251 1.79 -13.14 -11.67
CA SER A 251 3.25 -12.92 -11.78
C SER A 251 3.64 -12.23 -13.10
N PHE A 252 2.94 -12.56 -14.19
CA PHE A 252 3.14 -11.92 -15.49
C PHE A 252 2.96 -10.40 -15.42
N ARG A 253 1.87 -9.94 -14.79
CA ARG A 253 1.59 -8.51 -14.65
C ARG A 253 2.66 -7.81 -13.81
N SER A 254 3.01 -8.39 -12.66
CA SER A 254 4.00 -7.80 -11.75
C SER A 254 5.37 -7.63 -12.42
N PHE A 255 5.83 -8.62 -13.19
CA PHE A 255 7.12 -8.49 -13.89
C PHE A 255 7.09 -7.51 -15.06
N TYR A 256 5.96 -7.39 -15.75
CA TYR A 256 5.81 -6.33 -16.75
C TYR A 256 5.91 -4.94 -16.09
N ASP A 257 5.20 -4.73 -14.97
CA ASP A 257 5.19 -3.44 -14.29
C ASP A 257 6.59 -3.15 -13.72
N ALA A 258 7.27 -4.15 -13.14
CA ALA A 258 8.65 -4.05 -12.67
C ALA A 258 9.63 -3.63 -13.77
N LEU A 259 9.54 -4.23 -14.97
CA LEU A 259 10.40 -3.90 -16.11
C LEU A 259 10.25 -2.44 -16.55
N ARG A 260 9.01 -1.93 -16.54
CA ARG A 260 8.75 -0.52 -16.88
C ARG A 260 9.30 0.44 -15.83
N ILE A 261 9.08 0.14 -14.55
CA ILE A 261 9.55 0.96 -13.44
C ILE A 261 11.09 0.99 -13.44
N ALA A 262 11.75 -0.13 -13.74
CA ALA A 262 13.20 -0.21 -13.79
C ALA A 262 13.83 0.45 -15.03
N LEU A 263 13.06 0.74 -16.09
CA LEU A 263 13.60 1.20 -17.37
C LEU A 263 14.41 2.50 -17.27
N PRO A 264 13.95 3.57 -16.59
CA PRO A 264 14.76 4.79 -16.44
C PRO A 264 16.07 4.54 -15.66
N SER A 265 16.04 3.64 -14.68
CA SER A 265 17.24 3.26 -13.95
C SER A 265 18.19 2.41 -14.81
N MET A 266 17.68 1.55 -15.70
CA MET A 266 18.50 0.85 -16.69
C MET A 266 19.13 1.83 -17.67
N GLU A 267 18.39 2.84 -18.16
CA GLU A 267 18.95 3.87 -19.05
C GLU A 267 20.13 4.61 -18.40
N ARG A 268 20.02 4.91 -17.10
CA ARG A 268 21.05 5.61 -16.33
C ARG A 268 22.26 4.74 -15.99
N TYR A 269 22.04 3.49 -15.58
CA TYR A 269 23.08 2.67 -14.94
C TYR A 269 23.54 1.49 -15.79
N GLN A 270 22.73 1.03 -16.75
CA GLN A 270 23.04 -0.11 -17.61
C GLN A 270 22.36 0.01 -19.00
N PRO A 271 22.72 1.03 -19.80
CA PRO A 271 21.99 1.38 -21.02
C PRO A 271 21.98 0.25 -22.06
N GLU A 272 22.95 -0.67 -22.04
CA GLU A 272 23.00 -1.82 -22.93
C GLU A 272 21.85 -2.82 -22.71
N LEU A 273 21.19 -2.81 -21.54
CA LEU A 273 20.03 -3.65 -21.28
C LEU A 273 18.72 -3.07 -21.82
N VAL A 274 18.67 -1.77 -22.11
CA VAL A 274 17.44 -1.06 -22.52
C VAL A 274 16.79 -1.66 -23.77
N PRO A 275 17.53 -1.98 -24.86
CA PRO A 275 16.90 -2.60 -26.03
C PRO A 275 16.24 -3.95 -25.72
N ARG A 276 16.83 -4.74 -24.82
CA ARG A 276 16.28 -6.02 -24.38
C ARG A 276 15.04 -5.82 -23.52
N ALA A 277 15.08 -4.89 -22.57
CA ALA A 277 13.95 -4.54 -21.71
C ALA A 277 12.74 -4.08 -22.55
N LEU A 278 12.96 -3.16 -23.50
CA LEU A 278 11.92 -2.67 -24.41
C LEU A 278 11.33 -3.79 -25.27
N GLY A 279 12.18 -4.69 -25.80
CA GLY A 279 11.72 -5.85 -26.55
C GLY A 279 10.80 -6.76 -25.73
N LEU A 280 11.17 -7.03 -24.46
CA LEU A 280 10.35 -7.82 -23.54
C LEU A 280 9.04 -7.13 -23.18
N ILE A 281 9.07 -5.84 -22.85
CA ILE A 281 7.87 -5.04 -22.55
C ILE A 281 6.87 -5.13 -23.71
N LYS A 282 7.34 -4.93 -24.94
CA LYS A 282 6.49 -4.97 -26.14
C LYS A 282 5.92 -6.37 -26.41
N ALA A 283 6.72 -7.41 -26.20
CA ALA A 283 6.25 -8.79 -26.30
C ALA A 283 5.21 -9.12 -25.21
N MET A 284 5.41 -8.63 -23.99
CA MET A 284 4.48 -8.84 -22.87
C MET A 284 3.17 -8.06 -23.08
N GLU A 285 3.23 -6.83 -23.61
CA GLU A 285 2.06 -6.04 -24.02
C GLU A 285 1.12 -6.78 -24.94
N SER A 286 1.67 -7.52 -25.91
CA SER A 286 0.87 -8.29 -26.86
C SER A 286 0.04 -9.41 -26.23
N LYS A 287 0.37 -9.82 -24.99
CA LYS A 287 -0.31 -10.90 -24.25
C LYS A 287 -1.30 -10.39 -23.20
N LEU A 288 -1.43 -9.08 -23.02
CA LEU A 288 -2.37 -8.49 -22.08
C LEU A 288 -3.80 -8.61 -22.59
N SER A 289 -4.74 -8.84 -21.67
CA SER A 289 -6.16 -8.79 -22.00
C SER A 289 -6.56 -7.39 -22.50
N THR A 290 -7.63 -7.30 -23.27
CA THR A 290 -8.18 -6.00 -23.70
C THR A 290 -8.53 -5.11 -22.51
N LYS A 291 -9.05 -5.70 -21.41
CA LYS A 291 -9.32 -4.98 -20.16
C LYS A 291 -8.06 -4.32 -19.59
N GLU A 292 -6.94 -5.05 -19.55
CA GLU A 292 -5.66 -4.54 -19.03
C GLU A 292 -5.03 -3.51 -19.96
N ARG A 293 -5.13 -3.71 -21.28
CA ARG A 293 -4.66 -2.74 -22.27
C ARG A 293 -5.40 -1.41 -22.12
N ASN A 294 -6.73 -1.44 -22.06
CA ASN A 294 -7.55 -0.24 -21.88
C ASN A 294 -7.24 0.46 -20.55
N LEU A 295 -7.07 -0.29 -19.45
CA LEU A 295 -6.71 0.30 -18.16
C LEU A 295 -5.34 1.01 -18.22
N ARG A 296 -4.38 0.44 -18.95
CA ARG A 296 -3.05 1.03 -19.10
C ARG A 296 -3.02 2.22 -20.02
N GLU A 297 -3.78 2.19 -21.11
CA GLU A 297 -3.96 3.35 -21.99
C GLU A 297 -4.56 4.52 -21.21
N ALA A 298 -5.54 4.26 -20.33
CA ALA A 298 -6.06 5.26 -19.41
C ALA A 298 -4.98 5.83 -18.48
N PHE A 299 -4.20 4.99 -17.79
CA PHE A 299 -3.11 5.48 -16.92
C PHE A 299 -2.04 6.26 -17.68
N LYS A 300 -1.68 5.82 -18.89
CA LYS A 300 -0.75 6.54 -19.75
C LYS A 300 -1.28 7.92 -20.13
N ALA A 301 -2.55 8.01 -20.54
CA ALA A 301 -3.19 9.28 -20.85
C ALA A 301 -3.20 10.22 -19.64
N ILE A 302 -3.43 9.69 -18.43
CA ILE A 302 -3.38 10.46 -17.18
C ILE A 302 -1.97 11.00 -16.92
N ASP A 303 -0.93 10.15 -17.07
CA ASP A 303 0.46 10.57 -16.82
C ASP A 303 0.96 11.61 -17.84
N GLU A 304 0.48 11.53 -19.09
CA GLU A 304 0.79 12.47 -20.17
C GLU A 304 -0.05 13.76 -20.12
N SER A 305 -1.09 13.82 -19.30
CA SER A 305 -1.96 14.99 -19.16
C SER A 305 -1.36 16.07 -18.26
N GLU A 306 -1.58 17.34 -18.62
CA GLU A 306 -1.29 18.49 -17.77
C GLU A 306 -2.24 18.57 -16.56
N ASP A 307 -3.50 18.19 -16.73
CA ASP A 307 -4.48 18.04 -15.65
C ASP A 307 -4.76 16.55 -15.41
N LYS A 308 -3.97 15.97 -14.52
CA LYS A 308 -4.05 14.54 -14.18
C LYS A 308 -5.36 14.18 -13.50
N THR A 309 -5.88 15.08 -12.67
CA THR A 309 -7.15 14.87 -11.95
C THR A 309 -8.32 14.78 -12.92
N GLU A 310 -8.48 15.77 -13.80
CA GLU A 310 -9.59 15.78 -14.77
C GLU A 310 -9.45 14.65 -15.80
N GLN A 311 -8.23 14.34 -16.23
CA GLN A 311 -8.01 13.20 -17.12
C GLN A 311 -8.39 11.89 -16.45
N ALA A 312 -8.03 11.68 -15.18
CA ALA A 312 -8.38 10.47 -14.45
C ALA A 312 -9.90 10.30 -14.29
N ILE A 313 -10.63 11.40 -14.07
CA ILE A 313 -12.10 11.42 -14.05
C ILE A 313 -12.67 11.05 -15.43
N THR A 314 -12.11 11.61 -16.50
CA THR A 314 -12.54 11.36 -17.88
C THR A 314 -12.34 9.89 -18.26
N GLU A 315 -11.17 9.33 -17.97
CA GLU A 315 -10.89 7.91 -18.19
C GLU A 315 -11.81 7.01 -17.36
N ALA A 316 -12.09 7.38 -16.11
CA ALA A 316 -12.99 6.62 -15.24
C ALA A 316 -14.44 6.60 -15.76
N LYS A 317 -14.92 7.70 -16.37
CA LYS A 317 -16.25 7.79 -16.99
C LYS A 317 -16.34 6.97 -18.28
N ASN A 318 -15.25 6.93 -19.05
CA ASN A 318 -15.19 6.27 -20.36
C ASN A 318 -14.84 4.77 -20.28
N ALA A 319 -14.39 4.30 -19.12
CA ALA A 319 -14.05 2.90 -18.90
C ALA A 319 -15.29 1.98 -19.05
N SER A 320 -15.29 1.14 -20.09
CA SER A 320 -16.36 0.16 -20.35
C SER A 320 -16.43 -0.96 -19.30
N ASP A 321 -15.31 -1.25 -18.63
CA ASP A 321 -15.23 -2.25 -17.56
C ASP A 321 -15.41 -1.59 -16.18
N LYS A 322 -16.34 -2.12 -15.38
CA LYS A 322 -16.71 -1.55 -14.09
C LYS A 322 -15.60 -1.58 -13.05
N ASP A 323 -14.70 -2.57 -13.08
CA ASP A 323 -13.60 -2.64 -12.12
C ASP A 323 -12.51 -1.64 -12.47
N ASN A 324 -12.20 -1.49 -13.76
CA ASN A 324 -11.30 -0.46 -14.26
C ASN A 324 -11.84 0.94 -13.91
N ALA A 325 -13.14 1.18 -14.13
CA ALA A 325 -13.78 2.44 -13.75
C ALA A 325 -13.61 2.73 -12.25
N ARG A 326 -13.91 1.75 -11.38
CA ARG A 326 -13.72 1.89 -9.92
C ARG A 326 -12.26 2.18 -9.54
N MET A 327 -11.30 1.51 -10.18
CA MET A 327 -9.89 1.74 -9.93
C MET A 327 -9.46 3.15 -10.33
N LEU A 328 -9.87 3.61 -11.51
CA LEU A 328 -9.58 4.95 -12.02
C LEU A 328 -10.24 6.03 -11.16
N TRP A 329 -11.46 5.81 -10.66
CA TRP A 329 -12.11 6.72 -9.70
C TRP A 329 -11.33 6.84 -8.38
N ARG A 330 -10.81 5.72 -7.86
CA ARG A 330 -9.96 5.73 -6.66
C ARG A 330 -8.65 6.48 -6.91
N TYR A 331 -8.06 6.31 -8.09
CA TYR A 331 -6.84 7.00 -8.48
C TYR A 331 -7.06 8.51 -8.69
N ALA A 332 -8.12 8.90 -9.38
CA ALA A 332 -8.53 10.30 -9.56
C ALA A 332 -8.69 10.99 -8.20
N PHE A 333 -9.32 10.30 -7.24
CA PHE A 333 -9.43 10.80 -5.87
C PHE A 333 -8.07 10.97 -5.18
N GLN A 334 -7.14 10.02 -5.33
CA GLN A 334 -5.79 10.13 -4.77
C GLN A 334 -4.99 11.29 -5.37
N ILE A 335 -5.09 11.52 -6.69
CA ILE A 335 -4.44 12.67 -7.35
C ILE A 335 -5.08 13.98 -6.88
N ALA A 336 -6.41 14.06 -6.87
CA ALA A 336 -7.15 15.23 -6.40
C ALA A 336 -6.72 15.63 -4.97
N LEU A 337 -6.53 14.62 -4.10
CA LEU A 337 -5.99 14.82 -2.75
C LEU A 337 -4.56 15.38 -2.75
N ALA A 338 -3.67 14.83 -3.58
CA ALA A 338 -2.28 15.26 -3.67
C ALA A 338 -2.15 16.68 -4.26
N GLU A 339 -2.97 17.00 -5.25
CA GLU A 339 -3.00 18.30 -5.95
C GLU A 339 -3.86 19.36 -5.24
N ARG A 340 -4.60 18.96 -4.18
CA ARG A 340 -5.60 19.78 -3.48
C ARG A 340 -6.67 20.36 -4.43
N LYS A 341 -7.01 19.63 -5.49
CA LYS A 341 -8.07 19.96 -6.45
C LYS A 341 -9.36 19.28 -6.02
N PHE A 342 -10.41 20.08 -5.97
CA PHE A 342 -11.44 19.88 -4.96
C PHE A 342 -12.81 20.39 -5.45
N ASP A 343 -12.84 21.10 -6.57
CA ASP A 343 -14.03 21.75 -7.09
C ASP A 343 -14.96 20.81 -7.88
#